data_AF-Q27SP9-F1
#
_entry.id   AF-Q27SP9-F1
#
_cell.length_a   1.000
_cell.length_b   1.000
_cell.length_c   1.000
_cell.angle_alpha   90.00
_cell.angle_beta   90.00
_cell.angle_gamma   90.00
#
_symmetry.space_group_name_H-M   'P 1'
#
loop_
_entity.id
_entity.type
_entity.pdbx_description
1 polymer ?
#
loop_
_entity_poly.entity_id
_entity_poly.type
_entity_poly.pdbx_seq_one_letter_code
_entity_poly.pdbx_strand_id
1 'polypeptide(L)'
;AKHMKPEHIHEIFARVTSSGSFPSDIPLELFSKEKKPVKPSMYLDVGQIEYFGYSKLVTNAISNASQLGLLVGIDEKFAYPSNDVVVFLDNHDTQRDGVATLTYRNASLYTMANVFMLAWPYGYPKLMSSFYIPDERTDGIDQGPPQIPVHAENRLTCHDGRNWVCEHRILAIANMVAWRRVAGVAAPRHFIEESGVHVAFGRGSAFLAMNRNTSTWHAKLQTGLPSGFYCDV
;
A
#
# COMPACT_ATOMS: atom_id res chain seq x y z
N ALA A 1 3.50 -4.07 18.53
CA ALA A 1 2.43 -4.61 19.40
C ALA A 1 2.60 -6.08 19.80
N LYS A 2 3.20 -6.94 18.95
CA LYS A 2 3.27 -8.42 19.17
C LYS A 2 3.96 -8.89 20.46
N HIS A 3 4.71 -8.00 21.11
CA HIS A 3 5.47 -8.27 22.34
C HIS A 3 4.71 -7.88 23.61
N MET A 4 3.47 -7.41 23.47
CA MET A 4 2.58 -7.06 24.57
C MET A 4 1.33 -7.93 24.50
N LYS A 5 0.86 -8.36 25.66
CA LYS A 5 -0.43 -9.02 25.78
C LYS A 5 -1.55 -8.05 25.34
N PRO A 6 -2.54 -8.47 24.53
CA PRO A 6 -3.65 -7.61 24.11
C PRO A 6 -4.33 -6.87 25.28
N GLU A 7 -4.51 -7.55 26.41
CA GLU A 7 -5.16 -7.02 27.61
C GLU A 7 -4.41 -5.81 28.17
N HIS A 8 -3.07 -5.83 28.15
CA HIS A 8 -2.27 -4.70 28.63
C HIS A 8 -2.39 -3.49 27.70
N ILE A 9 -2.53 -3.70 26.38
CA ILE A 9 -2.74 -2.60 25.42
C ILE A 9 -4.12 -1.98 25.64
N HIS A 10 -5.15 -2.81 25.85
CA HIS A 10 -6.49 -2.34 26.21
C HIS A 10 -6.49 -1.45 27.46
N GLU A 11 -5.81 -1.87 28.52
CA GLU A 11 -5.73 -1.08 29.76
C GLU A 11 -5.07 0.29 29.52
N ILE A 12 -4.04 0.35 28.69
CA ILE A 12 -3.39 1.61 28.30
C ILE A 12 -4.39 2.47 27.53
N PHE A 13 -5.04 1.93 26.50
CA PHE A 13 -5.98 2.68 25.67
C PHE A 13 -7.18 3.19 26.47
N ALA A 14 -7.71 2.41 27.41
CA ALA A 14 -8.80 2.83 28.29
C ALA A 14 -8.42 4.07 29.11
N ARG A 15 -7.20 4.12 29.66
CA ARG A 15 -6.71 5.27 30.42
C ARG A 15 -6.53 6.50 29.56
N VAL A 16 -5.91 6.38 28.38
CA VAL A 16 -5.68 7.54 27.52
C VAL A 16 -6.99 8.04 26.89
N THR A 17 -7.91 7.16 26.53
CA THR A 17 -9.23 7.56 26.02
C THR A 17 -10.03 8.33 27.08
N SER A 18 -9.97 7.91 28.35
CA SER A 18 -10.62 8.62 29.45
C SER A 18 -10.10 10.05 29.68
N SER A 19 -8.91 10.39 29.14
CA SER A 19 -8.33 11.74 29.19
C SER A 19 -8.80 12.68 28.07
N GLY A 20 -9.65 12.21 27.14
CA GLY A 20 -10.49 13.07 26.29
C GLY A 20 -9.96 13.42 24.89
N SER A 21 -8.88 12.80 24.40
CA SER A 21 -8.32 13.16 23.09
C SER A 21 -7.52 12.04 22.39
N PHE A 22 -7.75 10.77 22.75
CA PHE A 22 -7.01 9.67 22.13
C PHE A 22 -7.63 9.22 20.81
N PRO A 23 -6.83 9.06 19.73
CA PRO A 23 -7.34 8.55 18.45
C PRO A 23 -7.87 7.12 18.58
N SER A 24 -8.99 6.82 17.92
CA SER A 24 -9.50 5.45 17.76
C SER A 24 -8.69 4.62 16.77
N ASP A 25 -7.92 5.29 15.90
CA ASP A 25 -7.35 4.69 14.70
C ASP A 25 -5.85 4.41 14.91
N ILE A 26 -5.55 3.48 15.83
CA ILE A 26 -4.16 3.17 16.20
C ILE A 26 -3.74 1.86 15.54
N PRO A 27 -2.83 1.90 14.55
CA PRO A 27 -2.29 0.70 13.95
C PRO A 27 -1.35 -0.02 14.90
N LEU A 28 -1.58 -1.32 15.04
CA LEU A 28 -0.79 -2.24 15.83
C LEU A 28 0.14 -3.01 14.90
N GLU A 29 1.43 -2.74 15.01
CA GLU A 29 2.48 -3.44 14.27
C GLU A 29 2.65 -4.87 14.83
N LEU A 30 2.23 -5.85 14.03
CA LEU A 30 2.10 -7.26 14.40
C LEU A 30 2.77 -8.15 13.36
N PHE A 31 4.08 -7.99 13.17
CA PHE A 31 4.82 -8.90 12.29
C PHE A 31 4.92 -10.30 12.91
N SER A 32 4.00 -11.19 12.50
CA SER A 32 3.96 -12.59 12.92
C SER A 32 3.82 -13.50 11.70
N LYS A 33 4.68 -14.51 11.62
CA LYS A 33 4.52 -15.63 10.67
C LYS A 33 3.41 -16.54 11.22
N GLU A 34 2.51 -17.05 10.39
CA GLU A 34 1.31 -17.83 10.81
C GLU A 34 1.60 -19.03 11.74
N LYS A 35 2.84 -19.53 11.75
CA LYS A 35 3.30 -20.63 12.62
C LYS A 35 3.67 -20.20 14.05
N LYS A 36 3.62 -18.91 14.38
CA LYS A 36 3.95 -18.40 15.71
C LYS A 36 2.69 -18.37 16.60
N PRO A 37 2.84 -18.55 17.92
CA PRO A 37 1.70 -18.63 18.85
C PRO A 37 0.94 -17.30 18.97
N VAL A 38 1.63 -16.16 18.83
CA VAL A 38 1.01 -14.84 18.81
C VAL A 38 0.51 -14.54 17.40
N LYS A 39 -0.81 -14.37 17.25
CA LYS A 39 -1.46 -14.13 15.96
C LYS A 39 -2.05 -12.71 15.90
N PRO A 40 -2.04 -12.04 14.73
CA PRO A 40 -2.65 -10.72 14.61
C PRO A 40 -4.16 -10.71 14.94
N SER A 41 -4.86 -11.82 14.69
CA SER A 41 -6.28 -12.00 15.05
C SER A 41 -6.58 -11.81 16.54
N MET A 42 -5.57 -11.92 17.41
CA MET A 42 -5.72 -11.70 18.87
C MET A 42 -5.81 -10.22 19.26
N TYR A 43 -5.67 -9.30 18.30
CA TYR A 43 -5.59 -7.86 18.55
C TYR A 43 -6.66 -7.06 17.78
N LEU A 44 -7.56 -7.72 17.04
CA LEU A 44 -8.55 -7.04 16.19
C LEU A 44 -9.58 -6.23 17.00
N ASP A 45 -9.83 -6.62 18.25
CA ASP A 45 -10.66 -5.88 19.21
C ASP A 45 -9.92 -4.73 19.90
N VAL A 46 -8.59 -4.73 19.85
CA VAL A 46 -7.73 -3.69 20.44
C VAL A 46 -7.60 -2.48 19.51
N GLY A 47 -7.42 -2.72 18.22
CA GLY A 47 -7.20 -1.69 17.21
C GLY A 47 -6.88 -2.28 15.84
N GLN A 48 -6.72 -1.40 14.85
CA GLN A 48 -6.35 -1.84 13.50
C GLN A 48 -4.98 -2.51 13.50
N ILE A 49 -4.78 -3.54 12.70
CA ILE A 49 -3.50 -4.26 12.61
C ILE A 49 -2.76 -3.92 11.31
N GLU A 50 -1.43 -3.87 11.38
CA GLU A 50 -0.61 -3.80 10.18
C GLU A 50 -0.61 -5.16 9.45
N TYR A 51 -1.28 -5.23 8.30
CA TYR A 51 -1.49 -6.50 7.62
C TYR A 51 -0.40 -6.83 6.59
N PHE A 52 0.69 -7.44 7.06
CA PHE A 52 1.81 -7.90 6.22
C PHE A 52 1.43 -8.96 5.17
N GLY A 53 0.28 -9.64 5.30
CA GLY A 53 -0.19 -10.57 4.27
C GLY A 53 -0.66 -9.85 3.00
N TYR A 54 -1.17 -8.61 3.15
CA TYR A 54 -1.60 -7.79 2.03
C TYR A 54 -0.44 -7.50 1.08
N SER A 55 0.70 -7.04 1.60
CA SER A 55 1.87 -6.70 0.78
C SER A 55 2.24 -7.88 -0.09
N LYS A 56 2.47 -9.05 0.52
CA LYS A 56 2.86 -10.28 -0.18
C LYS A 56 1.89 -10.66 -1.30
N LEU A 57 0.58 -10.62 -1.06
CA LEU A 57 -0.42 -11.00 -2.06
C LEU A 57 -0.40 -10.05 -3.27
N VAL A 58 -0.47 -8.74 -2.99
CA VAL A 58 -0.53 -7.71 -4.03
C VAL A 58 0.78 -7.62 -4.81
N THR A 59 1.91 -7.56 -4.10
CA THR A 59 3.21 -7.40 -4.75
C THR A 59 3.61 -8.63 -5.54
N ASN A 60 3.22 -9.85 -5.15
CA ASN A 60 3.48 -11.05 -5.96
C ASN A 60 2.67 -11.05 -7.26
N ALA A 61 1.37 -10.78 -7.17
CA ALA A 61 0.49 -10.70 -8.34
C ALA A 61 0.98 -9.65 -9.33
N ILE A 62 1.48 -8.51 -8.82
CA ILE A 62 2.04 -7.47 -9.66
C ILE A 62 3.45 -7.83 -10.14
N SER A 63 4.33 -8.41 -9.32
CA SER A 63 5.71 -8.69 -9.75
C SER A 63 5.77 -9.66 -10.93
N ASN A 64 4.88 -10.66 -10.96
CA ASN A 64 4.75 -11.58 -12.07
C ASN A 64 3.69 -11.10 -13.08
N ALA A 65 4.12 -10.72 -14.28
CA ALA A 65 3.24 -10.13 -15.28
C ALA A 65 2.00 -10.99 -15.61
N SER A 66 2.15 -12.32 -15.69
CA SER A 66 1.04 -13.24 -16.01
C SER A 66 0.08 -13.50 -14.85
N GLN A 67 0.34 -12.90 -13.69
CA GLN A 67 -0.45 -13.05 -12.47
C GLN A 67 -1.22 -11.77 -12.10
N LEU A 68 -1.20 -10.73 -12.95
CA LEU A 68 -1.96 -9.51 -12.68
C LEU A 68 -3.46 -9.82 -12.49
N GLY A 69 -3.98 -10.78 -13.24
CA GLY A 69 -5.37 -11.25 -13.11
C GLY A 69 -5.74 -11.76 -11.70
N LEU A 70 -4.78 -12.19 -10.88
CA LEU A 70 -5.02 -12.59 -9.48
C LEU A 70 -5.48 -11.44 -8.58
N LEU A 71 -5.34 -10.19 -9.03
CA LEU A 71 -5.92 -9.03 -8.35
C LEU A 71 -7.45 -9.05 -8.39
N VAL A 72 -8.05 -9.73 -9.36
CA VAL A 72 -9.50 -9.97 -9.39
C VAL A 72 -9.85 -11.04 -8.38
N GLY A 73 -10.76 -10.71 -7.45
CA GLY A 73 -11.14 -11.61 -6.36
C GLY A 73 -10.10 -11.73 -5.24
N ILE A 74 -9.10 -10.84 -5.20
CA ILE A 74 -8.03 -10.87 -4.19
C ILE A 74 -8.58 -10.79 -2.75
N ASP A 75 -9.75 -10.19 -2.56
CA ASP A 75 -10.42 -10.10 -1.26
C ASP A 75 -10.68 -11.46 -0.62
N GLU A 76 -10.93 -12.52 -1.41
CA GLU A 76 -11.11 -13.88 -0.92
C GLU A 76 -9.84 -14.47 -0.30
N LYS A 77 -8.67 -13.87 -0.56
CA LYS A 77 -7.38 -14.27 0.00
C LYS A 77 -7.02 -13.47 1.24
N PHE A 78 -7.71 -12.37 1.52
CA PHE A 78 -7.44 -11.55 2.68
C PHE A 78 -8.00 -12.18 3.95
N ALA A 79 -7.15 -12.25 4.97
CA ALA A 79 -7.45 -12.99 6.20
C ALA A 79 -8.27 -12.19 7.22
N TYR A 80 -8.46 -10.89 6.99
CA TYR A 80 -9.01 -9.97 7.99
C TYR A 80 -10.08 -9.07 7.37
N PRO A 81 -11.03 -8.58 8.17
CA PRO A 81 -11.98 -7.57 7.70
C PRO A 81 -11.26 -6.28 7.30
N SER A 82 -11.76 -5.63 6.24
CA SER A 82 -11.18 -4.39 5.69
C SER A 82 -11.05 -3.27 6.73
N ASN A 83 -12.03 -3.13 7.64
CA ASN A 83 -12.03 -2.05 8.64
C ASN A 83 -10.99 -2.26 9.75
N ASP A 84 -10.47 -3.48 9.91
CA ASP A 84 -9.58 -3.84 11.02
C ASP A 84 -8.10 -3.79 10.62
N VAL A 85 -7.78 -3.35 9.40
CA VAL A 85 -6.42 -3.44 8.87
C VAL A 85 -5.91 -2.13 8.28
N VAL A 86 -4.63 -1.87 8.56
CA VAL A 86 -3.79 -0.95 7.80
C VAL A 86 -2.97 -1.76 6.80
N VAL A 87 -3.06 -1.39 5.53
CA VAL A 87 -2.38 -2.07 4.42
C VAL A 87 -1.26 -1.21 3.87
N PHE A 88 -0.20 -1.87 3.43
CA PHE A 88 1.03 -1.26 2.91
C PHE A 88 1.72 -2.29 2.02
N LEU A 89 2.62 -1.84 1.15
CA LEU A 89 3.39 -2.72 0.26
C LEU A 89 4.75 -3.08 0.86
N ASP A 90 5.32 -2.13 1.59
CA ASP A 90 6.55 -2.23 2.35
C ASP A 90 6.45 -1.28 3.55
N ASN A 91 7.32 -1.50 4.51
CA ASN A 91 7.56 -0.59 5.62
C ASN A 91 9.07 -0.40 5.78
N HIS A 92 9.46 0.46 6.72
CA HIS A 92 10.87 0.77 6.98
C HIS A 92 11.74 -0.46 7.32
N ASP A 93 11.18 -1.51 7.93
CA ASP A 93 11.94 -2.74 8.22
C ASP A 93 12.04 -3.64 6.97
N THR A 94 10.88 -3.98 6.40
CA THR A 94 10.74 -4.95 5.31
C THR A 94 11.42 -4.52 4.01
N GLN A 95 11.54 -3.21 3.77
CA GLN A 95 12.26 -2.69 2.61
C GLN A 95 13.79 -2.82 2.73
N ARG A 96 14.31 -3.16 3.92
CA ARG A 96 15.75 -3.29 4.20
C ARG A 96 16.17 -4.73 4.46
N ASP A 97 15.32 -5.53 5.09
CA ASP A 97 15.62 -6.92 5.47
C ASP A 97 15.35 -7.96 4.36
N GLY A 98 14.92 -7.50 3.18
CA GLY A 98 14.61 -8.34 2.02
C GLY A 98 13.25 -9.05 2.10
N VAL A 99 12.39 -8.74 3.07
CA VAL A 99 11.04 -9.33 3.18
C VAL A 99 10.07 -8.71 2.18
N ALA A 100 10.17 -7.41 1.91
CA ALA A 100 9.31 -6.74 0.92
C ALA A 100 9.66 -7.21 -0.51
N THR A 101 8.65 -7.64 -1.27
CA THR A 101 8.85 -8.06 -2.67
C THR A 101 9.12 -6.87 -3.60
N LEU A 102 8.46 -5.75 -3.33
CA LEU A 102 8.60 -4.52 -4.10
C LEU A 102 8.87 -3.36 -3.14
N THR A 103 9.87 -2.56 -3.47
CA THR A 103 10.19 -1.30 -2.79
C THR A 103 10.40 -0.20 -3.83
N TYR A 104 10.78 1.01 -3.41
CA TYR A 104 11.11 2.10 -4.33
C TYR A 104 12.17 1.74 -5.38
N ARG A 105 12.98 0.70 -5.16
CA ARG A 105 13.98 0.21 -6.11
C ARG A 105 13.36 -0.44 -7.35
N ASN A 106 12.12 -0.91 -7.24
CA ASN A 106 11.36 -1.51 -8.34
C ASN A 106 10.46 -0.46 -9.00
N ALA A 107 11.01 0.69 -9.38
CA ALA A 107 10.31 1.94 -9.70
C ALA A 107 8.91 1.78 -10.35
N SER A 108 8.81 1.20 -11.54
CA SER A 108 7.53 1.08 -12.27
C SER A 108 6.56 0.09 -11.62
N LEU A 109 7.05 -1.06 -11.14
CA LEU A 109 6.22 -2.09 -10.51
C LEU A 109 5.69 -1.62 -9.15
N TYR A 110 6.54 -0.94 -8.38
CA TYR A 110 6.18 -0.37 -7.09
C TYR A 110 5.20 0.79 -7.23
N THR A 111 5.35 1.61 -8.28
CA THR A 111 4.35 2.64 -8.63
C THR A 111 3.01 1.99 -8.96
N MET A 112 2.98 0.97 -9.81
CA MET A 112 1.74 0.26 -10.16
C MET A 112 1.09 -0.41 -8.94
N ALA A 113 1.89 -0.98 -8.04
CA ALA A 113 1.38 -1.57 -6.80
C ALA A 113 0.75 -0.53 -5.87
N ASN A 114 1.34 0.66 -5.77
CA ASN A 114 0.74 1.76 -5.00
C ASN A 114 -0.54 2.28 -5.66
N VAL A 115 -0.56 2.39 -6.99
CA VAL A 115 -1.78 2.74 -7.75
C VAL A 115 -2.89 1.73 -7.43
N PHE A 116 -2.62 0.43 -7.50
CA PHE A 116 -3.61 -0.58 -7.14
C PHE A 116 -4.05 -0.48 -5.68
N MET A 117 -3.12 -0.35 -4.72
CA MET A 117 -3.45 -0.24 -3.30
C MET A 117 -4.33 0.97 -2.99
N LEU A 118 -4.06 2.10 -3.64
CA LEU A 118 -4.89 3.31 -3.48
C LEU A 118 -6.25 3.16 -4.19
N ALA A 119 -6.30 2.43 -5.31
CA ALA A 119 -7.55 2.19 -6.03
C ALA A 119 -8.46 1.19 -5.32
N TRP A 120 -7.91 0.14 -4.72
CA TRP A 120 -8.67 -0.99 -4.16
C TRP A 120 -9.28 -0.65 -2.79
N PRO A 121 -10.57 -0.95 -2.53
CA PRO A 121 -11.27 -0.55 -1.31
C PRO A 121 -11.07 -1.54 -0.14
N TYR A 122 -9.84 -1.99 0.08
CA TYR A 122 -9.50 -2.89 1.19
C TYR A 122 -8.48 -2.22 2.12
N GLY A 123 -8.77 -2.19 3.42
CA GLY A 123 -7.90 -1.61 4.44
C GLY A 123 -7.75 -0.10 4.35
N TYR A 124 -7.06 0.43 5.36
CA TYR A 124 -6.54 1.80 5.32
C TYR A 124 -5.13 1.79 4.68
N PRO A 125 -4.93 2.42 3.50
CA PRO A 125 -3.64 2.38 2.82
C PRO A 125 -2.62 3.33 3.47
N LYS A 126 -1.46 2.78 3.78
CA LYS A 126 -0.27 3.50 4.28
C LYS A 126 0.82 3.46 3.20
N LEU A 127 1.16 4.64 2.68
CA LEU A 127 2.26 4.82 1.72
C LEU A 127 3.59 4.93 2.46
N MET A 128 4.62 4.26 1.95
CA MET A 128 5.99 4.49 2.40
C MET A 128 6.56 5.74 1.73
N SER A 129 7.44 6.44 2.45
CA SER A 129 8.26 7.52 1.88
C SER A 129 9.67 7.40 2.43
N SER A 130 10.60 7.03 1.57
CA SER A 130 11.93 6.53 1.95
C SER A 130 13.03 7.56 1.67
N PHE A 131 14.23 7.20 2.11
CA PHE A 131 15.48 7.78 1.64
C PHE A 131 16.29 6.70 0.89
N TYR A 132 17.21 7.12 0.03
CA TYR A 132 18.01 6.17 -0.75
C TYR A 132 19.08 5.52 0.14
N ILE A 133 19.12 4.20 0.13
CA ILE A 133 20.20 3.41 0.75
C ILE A 133 21.15 2.94 -0.38
N PRO A 134 22.45 3.25 -0.32
CA PRO A 134 23.40 3.00 -1.41
C PRO A 134 23.73 1.51 -1.63
N ASP A 135 23.77 0.67 -0.58
CA ASP A 135 24.01 -0.77 -0.69
C ASP A 135 23.25 -1.56 0.40
N GLU A 136 22.47 -2.57 0.02
CA GLU A 136 21.68 -3.39 0.96
C GLU A 136 22.40 -4.68 1.37
N ARG A 137 23.55 -4.99 0.73
CA ARG A 137 24.32 -6.20 1.00
C ARG A 137 25.39 -6.01 2.08
N THR A 138 25.51 -4.79 2.61
CA THR A 138 26.43 -4.38 3.69
C THR A 138 25.70 -3.57 4.78
N ASP A 139 26.47 -2.83 5.60
CA ASP A 139 26.11 -1.81 6.59
C ASP A 139 24.97 -0.82 6.22
N GLY A 140 24.50 -0.77 4.97
CA GLY A 140 23.41 0.10 4.54
C GLY A 140 22.05 -0.20 5.14
N ILE A 141 21.79 -1.42 5.64
CA ILE A 141 20.54 -1.72 6.37
C ILE A 141 20.43 -0.94 7.68
N ASP A 142 21.57 -0.60 8.29
CA ASP A 142 21.65 0.14 9.55
C ASP A 142 21.91 1.65 9.32
N GLN A 143 21.96 2.10 8.06
CA GLN A 143 22.18 3.51 7.75
C GLN A 143 20.96 4.35 8.12
N GLY A 144 21.24 5.43 8.87
CA GLY A 144 20.28 6.48 9.18
C GLY A 144 19.95 7.35 7.96
N PRO A 145 19.01 8.30 8.12
CA PRO A 145 18.59 9.17 7.03
C PRO A 145 19.72 10.13 6.58
N PRO A 146 19.60 10.68 5.36
CA PRO A 146 20.48 11.74 4.90
C PRO A 146 20.49 12.93 5.87
N GLN A 147 21.66 13.52 6.07
CA GLN A 147 21.83 14.72 6.91
C GLN A 147 21.40 16.03 6.18
N ILE A 148 20.63 15.90 5.10
CA ILE A 148 20.11 17.01 4.30
C ILE A 148 18.59 16.94 4.36
N PRO A 149 17.87 18.03 4.67
CA PRO A 149 16.42 18.03 4.71
C PRO A 149 15.81 17.84 3.31
N VAL A 150 14.55 17.38 3.25
CA VAL A 150 13.77 17.25 2.01
C VAL A 150 13.66 18.57 1.24
N HIS A 151 13.60 19.68 1.96
CA HIS A 151 13.65 21.04 1.42
C HIS A 151 14.92 21.70 1.95
N ALA A 152 15.92 21.86 1.09
CA ALA A 152 17.20 22.48 1.44
C ALA A 152 17.46 23.64 0.48
N GLU A 153 17.90 24.81 0.94
CA GLU A 153 18.40 25.89 0.06
C GLU A 153 17.42 26.28 -1.08
N ASN A 154 16.12 26.37 -0.80
CA ASN A 154 15.05 26.61 -1.78
C ASN A 154 14.95 25.57 -2.92
N ARG A 155 15.50 24.37 -2.73
CA ARG A 155 15.35 23.22 -3.64
C ARG A 155 14.75 22.01 -2.94
N LEU A 156 14.00 21.24 -3.71
CA LEU A 156 13.53 19.91 -3.31
C LEU A 156 14.65 18.90 -3.53
N THR A 157 14.97 18.11 -2.51
CA THR A 157 16.00 17.05 -2.57
C THR A 157 15.40 15.64 -2.73
N CYS A 158 14.20 15.58 -3.32
CA CYS A 158 13.52 14.35 -3.70
C CYS A 158 13.97 13.86 -5.08
N HIS A 159 13.93 12.55 -5.31
CA HIS A 159 14.18 11.90 -6.59
C HIS A 159 15.58 12.17 -7.18
N ASP A 160 16.56 12.50 -6.33
CA ASP A 160 17.94 12.79 -6.76
C ASP A 160 18.85 11.56 -6.76
N GLY A 161 18.29 10.38 -6.47
CA GLY A 161 19.00 9.10 -6.45
C GLY A 161 19.89 8.87 -5.22
N ARG A 162 19.94 9.81 -4.27
CA ARG A 162 20.89 9.75 -3.13
C ARG A 162 20.33 10.17 -1.78
N ASN A 163 19.40 11.12 -1.73
CA ASN A 163 18.88 11.68 -0.49
C ASN A 163 17.49 11.11 -0.23
N TRP A 164 16.44 11.75 -0.77
CA TRP A 164 15.07 11.37 -0.47
C TRP A 164 14.40 10.75 -1.69
N VAL A 165 13.76 9.60 -1.48
CA VAL A 165 13.01 8.93 -2.54
C VAL A 165 11.70 9.63 -2.80
N CYS A 166 10.98 10.03 -1.74
CA CYS A 166 9.71 10.76 -1.80
C CYS A 166 8.64 10.10 -2.69
N GLU A 167 8.39 8.80 -2.52
CA GLU A 167 7.42 8.02 -3.28
C GLU A 167 6.03 8.66 -3.28
N HIS A 168 5.63 9.27 -2.16
CA HIS A 168 4.39 10.04 -2.02
C HIS A 168 4.26 11.23 -2.99
N ARG A 169 5.34 11.65 -3.65
CA ARG A 169 5.38 12.73 -4.66
C ARG A 169 5.46 12.24 -6.10
N ILE A 170 5.64 10.94 -6.32
CA ILE A 170 5.53 10.36 -7.66
C ILE A 170 4.12 10.67 -8.16
N LEU A 171 4.02 11.34 -9.31
CA LEU A 171 2.77 11.93 -9.80
C LEU A 171 1.60 10.93 -9.78
N ALA A 172 1.83 9.73 -10.31
CA ALA A 172 0.83 8.65 -10.30
C ALA A 172 0.39 8.25 -8.89
N ILE A 173 1.29 8.19 -7.91
CA ILE A 173 0.94 7.85 -6.52
C ILE A 173 0.19 9.01 -5.86
N ALA A 174 0.70 10.24 -6.02
CA ALA A 174 0.10 11.44 -5.45
C ALA A 174 -1.33 11.68 -5.97
N ASN A 175 -1.53 11.55 -7.28
CA ASN A 175 -2.83 11.72 -7.91
C ASN A 175 -3.81 10.61 -7.51
N MET A 176 -3.31 9.39 -7.26
CA MET A 176 -4.15 8.30 -6.76
C MET A 176 -4.70 8.53 -5.34
N VAL A 177 -4.10 9.43 -4.54
CA VAL A 177 -4.72 9.88 -3.28
C VAL A 177 -6.01 10.65 -3.54
N ALA A 178 -6.00 11.56 -4.53
CA ALA A 178 -7.21 12.28 -4.94
C ALA A 178 -8.20 11.35 -5.64
N TRP A 179 -7.73 10.45 -6.50
CA TRP A 179 -8.54 9.41 -7.15
C TRP A 179 -9.29 8.57 -6.10
N ARG A 180 -8.60 8.12 -5.04
CA ARG A 180 -9.23 7.32 -3.96
C ARG A 180 -10.34 8.09 -3.27
N ARG A 181 -10.15 9.40 -3.01
CA ARG A 181 -11.19 10.25 -2.42
C ARG A 181 -12.42 10.37 -3.33
N VAL A 182 -12.22 10.53 -4.64
CA VAL A 182 -13.30 10.58 -5.63
C VAL A 182 -14.05 9.25 -5.71
N ALA A 183 -13.33 8.13 -5.73
CA ALA A 183 -13.92 6.79 -5.74
C ALA A 183 -14.69 6.46 -4.45
N GLY A 184 -14.35 7.11 -3.34
CA GLY A 184 -15.03 6.99 -2.05
C GLY A 184 -15.00 5.57 -1.49
N VAL A 185 -16.14 5.10 -1.00
CA VAL A 185 -16.33 3.73 -0.46
C VAL A 185 -16.97 2.76 -1.45
N ALA A 186 -17.13 3.17 -2.71
CA ALA A 186 -17.79 2.34 -3.71
C ALA A 186 -17.03 1.02 -3.93
N ALA A 187 -17.76 -0.09 -3.97
CA ALA A 187 -17.21 -1.37 -4.37
C ALA A 187 -16.73 -1.31 -5.84
N PRO A 188 -15.73 -2.11 -6.22
CA PRO A 188 -15.30 -2.13 -7.60
C PRO A 188 -16.33 -2.86 -8.48
N ARG A 189 -16.44 -2.41 -9.73
CA ARG A 189 -17.45 -2.81 -10.72
C ARG A 189 -16.84 -2.82 -12.12
N HIS A 190 -17.54 -3.41 -13.09
CA HIS A 190 -17.09 -3.46 -14.49
C HIS A 190 -15.67 -4.02 -14.64
N PHE A 191 -15.42 -5.12 -13.93
CA PHE A 191 -14.13 -5.78 -13.94
C PHE A 191 -13.80 -6.35 -15.30
N ILE A 192 -12.54 -6.17 -15.68
CA ILE A 192 -11.91 -6.74 -16.85
C ILE A 192 -10.65 -7.43 -16.39
N GLU A 193 -10.51 -8.68 -16.77
CA GLU A 193 -9.29 -9.47 -16.69
C GLU A 193 -9.06 -10.08 -18.07
N GLU A 194 -7.92 -9.79 -18.69
CA GLU A 194 -7.57 -10.35 -19.98
C GLU A 194 -6.18 -10.99 -19.92
N SER A 195 -6.14 -12.31 -20.17
CA SER A 195 -4.92 -13.10 -20.36
C SER A 195 -3.92 -13.03 -19.18
N GLY A 196 -4.40 -12.72 -17.98
CA GLY A 196 -3.61 -12.58 -16.77
C GLY A 196 -2.73 -11.33 -16.71
N VAL A 197 -2.72 -10.48 -17.73
CA VAL A 197 -1.79 -9.35 -17.90
C VAL A 197 -2.46 -7.99 -17.99
N HIS A 198 -3.78 -7.93 -18.23
CA HIS A 198 -4.56 -6.69 -18.19
C HIS A 198 -5.62 -6.79 -17.11
N VAL A 199 -5.75 -5.74 -16.31
CA VAL A 199 -6.82 -5.60 -15.31
C VAL A 199 -7.41 -4.20 -15.41
N ALA A 200 -8.72 -4.09 -15.41
CA ALA A 200 -9.40 -2.81 -15.29
C ALA A 200 -10.68 -2.93 -14.45
N PHE A 201 -11.06 -1.85 -13.78
CA PHE A 201 -12.30 -1.78 -13.01
C PHE A 201 -12.71 -0.32 -12.75
N GLY A 202 -14.01 -0.11 -12.59
CA GLY A 202 -14.59 1.13 -12.10
C GLY A 202 -14.81 1.10 -10.60
N ARG A 203 -14.77 2.27 -9.95
CA ARG A 203 -15.21 2.49 -8.56
C ARG A 203 -15.88 3.84 -8.43
N GLY A 204 -17.17 3.84 -8.10
CA GLY A 204 -17.94 5.08 -8.03
C GLY A 204 -17.82 5.86 -9.35
N SER A 205 -17.31 7.09 -9.27
CA SER A 205 -17.04 7.99 -10.39
C SER A 205 -15.59 7.95 -10.90
N ALA A 206 -14.86 6.87 -10.65
CA ALA A 206 -13.49 6.70 -11.10
C ALA A 206 -13.29 5.35 -11.81
N PHE A 207 -12.26 5.24 -12.65
CA PHE A 207 -11.92 4.02 -13.38
C PHE A 207 -10.40 3.85 -13.42
N LEU A 208 -9.92 2.61 -13.31
CA LEU A 208 -8.52 2.23 -13.40
C LEU A 208 -8.34 1.17 -14.47
N ALA A 209 -7.27 1.29 -15.25
CA ALA A 209 -6.80 0.26 -16.18
C ALA A 209 -5.28 0.05 -15.97
N MET A 210 -4.86 -1.20 -15.93
CA MET A 210 -3.46 -1.61 -15.74
C MET A 210 -3.07 -2.63 -16.80
N ASN A 211 -1.87 -2.43 -17.36
CA ASN A 211 -1.28 -3.31 -18.35
C ASN A 211 0.11 -3.77 -17.86
N ARG A 212 0.27 -5.08 -17.66
CA ARG A 212 1.55 -5.73 -17.33
C ARG A 212 2.21 -6.43 -18.50
N ASN A 213 1.60 -6.40 -19.67
CA ASN A 213 2.21 -6.84 -20.90
C ASN A 213 3.27 -5.82 -21.36
N THR A 214 4.24 -6.28 -22.16
CA THR A 214 5.23 -5.42 -22.80
C THR A 214 4.66 -4.67 -24.01
N SER A 215 3.52 -5.14 -24.52
CA SER A 215 2.83 -4.56 -25.68
C SER A 215 1.74 -3.57 -25.26
N THR A 216 1.46 -2.59 -26.11
CA THR A 216 0.34 -1.65 -25.92
C THR A 216 -1.00 -2.40 -25.91
N TRP A 217 -1.85 -2.09 -24.94
CA TRP A 217 -3.21 -2.60 -24.86
C TRP A 217 -4.19 -1.60 -25.48
N HIS A 218 -4.84 -2.00 -26.58
CA HIS A 218 -5.91 -1.23 -27.20
C HIS A 218 -7.26 -1.87 -26.86
N ALA A 219 -8.08 -1.17 -26.06
CA ALA A 219 -9.34 -1.72 -25.59
C ALA A 219 -10.47 -0.69 -25.58
N LYS A 220 -11.71 -1.17 -25.74
CA LYS A 220 -12.94 -0.43 -25.47
C LYS A 220 -13.61 -1.06 -24.26
N LEU A 221 -13.54 -0.38 -23.13
CA LEU A 221 -13.97 -0.91 -21.84
C LEU A 221 -15.26 -0.20 -21.38
N GLN A 222 -16.16 -0.96 -20.75
CA GLN A 222 -17.30 -0.37 -20.04
C GLN A 222 -16.79 0.26 -18.74
N THR A 223 -16.69 1.59 -18.68
CA THR A 223 -16.18 2.28 -17.49
C THR A 223 -17.26 2.52 -16.45
N GLY A 224 -18.53 2.57 -16.87
CA GLY A 224 -19.65 2.99 -16.04
C GLY A 224 -19.63 4.47 -15.65
N LEU A 225 -18.72 5.27 -16.23
CA LEU A 225 -18.64 6.71 -16.02
C LEU A 225 -19.61 7.45 -16.97
N PRO A 226 -20.09 8.65 -16.59
CA PRO A 226 -20.84 9.51 -17.52
C PRO A 226 -20.04 9.81 -18.79
N SER A 227 -20.74 10.03 -19.91
CA SER A 227 -20.09 10.45 -21.15
C SER A 227 -19.35 11.77 -20.97
N GLY A 228 -18.10 11.82 -21.42
CA GLY A 228 -17.27 13.01 -21.30
C GLY A 228 -15.81 12.72 -21.64
N PHE A 229 -14.99 13.76 -21.55
CA PHE A 229 -13.54 13.68 -21.66
C PHE A 229 -12.93 13.62 -20.26
N TYR A 230 -12.01 12.69 -20.07
CA TYR A 230 -11.33 12.46 -18.80
C TYR A 230 -9.83 12.60 -19.02
N CYS A 231 -9.15 13.20 -18.05
CA CYS A 231 -7.69 13.21 -18.01
C CYS A 231 -7.20 11.92 -17.33
N ASP A 232 -6.12 11.34 -17.85
CA ASP A 232 -5.32 10.37 -17.10
C ASP A 232 -4.57 11.12 -16.00
N VAL A 233 -4.63 10.61 -14.77
CA VAL A 233 -4.14 11.29 -13.56
C VAL A 233 -2.95 10.55 -12.96
#